data_AF-A0AAV3IKV2-F1
#
_entry.id   AF-A0AAV3IKV2-F1
#
_cell.length_a   1.000
_cell.length_b   1.000
_cell.length_c   1.000
_cell.angle_alpha   90.00
_cell.angle_beta   90.00
_cell.angle_gamma   90.00
#
_symmetry.space_group_name_H-M   'P 1'
#
loop_
_entity.id
_entity.type
_entity.pdbx_description
1 polymer ?
#
loop_
_entity_poly.entity_id
_entity_poly.type
_entity_poly.pdbx_seq_one_letter_code
_entity_poly.pdbx_strand_id
1 'polypeptide(L)'
;MKKIFITTFLVIVLLLGYYVAMVGVLKGWMNNFCQRKYCLEFLSLGDYLSILIAVIGLVFVVQSLDAWKEQDKFLNARNICNQLIKFQDLCEFDLILLIQEKQNEINQLASLEEQRKFLKNTFFELGLFQINQELDERLRQSNCLYKSELNEIYKVLNQCLNKMFTNIENEKRSFHNIDSFLNRAIRDDIKEVNNKLMQITQKLNKKIN
;
A
#
# COMPACT_ATOMS: atom_id res chain seq x y z
N MET A 1 3.43 -3.97 -25.07
CA MET A 1 3.45 -4.00 -26.55
C MET A 1 3.13 -2.66 -27.20
N LYS A 2 1.96 -2.03 -27.00
CA LYS A 2 1.60 -0.75 -27.65
C LYS A 2 2.65 0.37 -27.48
N LYS A 3 3.22 0.54 -26.28
CA LYS A 3 4.23 1.57 -25.99
C LYS A 3 5.55 1.37 -26.76
N ILE A 4 6.01 0.12 -26.91
CA ILE A 4 7.22 -0.21 -27.66
C ILE A 4 7.03 0.14 -29.14
N PHE A 5 5.87 -0.22 -29.71
CA PHE A 5 5.55 0.07 -31.10
C PHE A 5 5.50 1.58 -31.39
N ILE A 6 4.94 2.37 -30.46
CA ILE A 6 4.91 3.83 -30.55
C ILE A 6 6.33 4.41 -30.47
N THR A 7 7.17 3.95 -29.54
CA THR A 7 8.55 4.42 -29.42
C THR A 7 9.36 4.08 -30.69
N THR A 8 9.25 2.86 -31.21
CA THR A 8 9.94 2.44 -32.44
C THR A 8 9.49 3.27 -33.64
N PHE A 9 8.17 3.51 -33.78
CA PHE A 9 7.64 4.35 -34.85
C PHE A 9 8.15 5.80 -34.75
N LEU A 10 8.19 6.35 -33.54
CA LEU A 10 8.66 7.72 -33.29
C LEU A 10 10.15 7.88 -33.60
N VAL A 11 10.97 6.86 -33.31
CA VAL A 11 12.38 6.82 -33.70
C VAL A 11 12.55 6.81 -35.21
N ILE A 12 11.76 6.00 -35.93
CA ILE A 12 11.80 5.94 -37.40
C ILE A 12 11.43 7.31 -38.00
N VAL A 13 10.39 7.97 -37.48
CA VAL A 13 9.98 9.30 -37.93
C VAL A 13 11.06 10.34 -37.68
N LEU A 14 11.73 10.31 -36.51
CA LEU A 14 12.82 11.24 -36.19
C LEU A 14 14.04 11.04 -37.11
N LEU A 15 14.40 9.79 -37.40
CA LEU A 15 15.48 9.45 -38.33
C LEU A 15 15.17 9.90 -39.77
N LEU A 16 13.94 9.69 -40.24
CA LEU A 16 13.49 10.17 -41.54
C LEU A 16 13.48 11.70 -41.59
N GLY A 17 13.01 12.37 -40.54
CA GLY A 17 13.02 13.83 -40.42
C GLY A 17 14.45 14.39 -40.45
N TYR A 18 15.38 13.79 -39.72
CA TYR A 18 16.80 14.14 -39.76
C TYR A 18 17.38 13.97 -41.16
N TYR A 19 17.10 12.85 -41.82
CA TYR A 19 17.59 12.59 -43.18
C TYR A 19 17.04 13.59 -44.21
N VAL A 20 15.73 13.89 -44.16
CA VAL A 20 15.11 14.89 -45.03
C VAL A 20 15.68 16.29 -44.78
N ALA A 21 15.91 16.67 -43.52
CA ALA A 21 16.53 17.95 -43.16
C ALA A 21 17.97 18.06 -43.70
N MET A 22 18.78 17.01 -43.52
CA MET A 22 20.13 16.92 -44.08
C MET A 22 20.15 17.06 -45.60
N VAL A 23 19.30 16.30 -46.31
CA VAL A 23 19.21 16.36 -47.79
C VAL A 23 18.70 17.73 -48.25
N GLY A 24 17.72 18.30 -47.57
CA GLY A 24 17.14 19.61 -47.88
C GLY A 24 18.14 20.77 -47.73
N VAL A 25 19.02 20.72 -46.72
CA VAL A 25 20.03 21.76 -46.49
C VAL A 25 21.29 21.55 -47.34
N LEU A 26 21.82 20.33 -47.42
CA LEU A 26 23.08 20.07 -48.14
C LEU A 26 22.91 19.97 -49.67
N LYS A 27 21.77 19.46 -50.16
CA LYS A 27 21.55 19.20 -51.59
C LYS A 27 20.34 19.93 -52.19
N GLY A 28 19.54 20.59 -51.37
CA GLY A 28 18.23 21.12 -51.74
C GLY A 28 18.09 22.64 -51.71
N TRP A 29 16.85 23.07 -51.51
CA TRP A 29 16.35 24.44 -51.67
C TRP A 29 17.02 25.48 -50.74
N MET A 30 17.58 25.03 -49.62
CA MET A 30 18.27 25.91 -48.65
C MET A 30 19.75 26.14 -48.96
N ASN A 31 20.37 25.45 -49.92
CA ASN A 31 21.78 25.65 -50.27
C ASN A 31 22.07 27.11 -50.64
N ASN A 32 21.21 27.73 -51.47
CA ASN A 32 21.32 29.15 -51.86
C ASN A 32 21.14 30.13 -50.68
N PHE A 33 20.41 29.72 -49.63
CA PHE A 33 20.18 30.53 -48.43
C PHE A 33 21.34 30.40 -47.44
N CYS A 34 21.85 29.18 -47.28
CA CYS A 34 22.97 28.83 -46.42
C CYS A 34 24.29 29.48 -46.89
N GLN A 35 24.49 29.61 -48.22
CA GLN A 35 25.60 30.38 -48.80
C GLN A 35 25.53 31.89 -48.52
N ARG A 36 24.36 32.45 -48.18
CA ARG A 36 24.14 33.89 -48.00
C ARG A 36 24.05 34.34 -46.53
N LYS A 37 23.59 33.48 -45.62
CA LYS A 37 23.49 33.78 -44.19
C LYS A 37 23.80 32.51 -43.40
N TYR A 38 24.93 32.53 -42.68
CA TYR A 38 25.42 31.54 -41.70
C TYR A 38 24.75 30.14 -41.76
N CYS A 39 25.49 29.14 -42.27
CA CYS A 39 25.13 27.75 -42.07
C CYS A 39 25.38 27.34 -40.60
N LEU A 40 24.37 26.75 -39.97
CA LEU A 40 24.60 25.91 -38.80
C LEU A 40 25.31 24.64 -39.27
N GLU A 41 26.45 24.32 -38.66
CA GLU A 41 27.08 23.01 -38.85
C GLU A 41 26.10 21.93 -38.39
N PHE A 42 25.70 21.07 -39.31
CA PHE A 42 24.86 19.93 -38.97
C PHE A 42 25.65 18.98 -38.08
N LEU A 43 25.03 18.54 -37.00
CA LEU A 43 25.57 17.45 -36.19
C LEU A 43 25.94 16.27 -37.09
N SER A 44 27.04 15.61 -36.79
CA SER A 44 27.34 14.34 -37.46
C SER A 44 26.21 13.34 -37.13
N LEU A 45 25.96 12.39 -38.05
CA LEU A 45 24.94 11.35 -37.80
C LEU A 45 25.24 10.61 -36.49
N GLY A 46 26.51 10.41 -36.15
CA GLY A 46 26.94 9.79 -34.90
C GLY A 46 26.52 10.60 -33.67
N ASP A 47 26.75 11.92 -33.68
CA ASP A 47 26.35 12.80 -32.58
C ASP A 47 24.83 12.88 -32.43
N TYR A 48 24.11 12.95 -33.54
CA TYR A 48 22.65 12.96 -33.55
C TYR A 48 22.07 11.67 -32.96
N LEU A 49 22.61 10.51 -33.38
CA LEU A 49 22.21 9.20 -32.85
C LEU A 49 22.54 9.08 -31.36
N SER A 50 23.71 9.55 -30.92
CA SER A 50 24.09 9.56 -29.50
C SER A 50 23.11 10.37 -28.65
N ILE A 51 22.73 11.58 -29.09
CA ILE A 51 21.73 12.41 -28.39
C ILE A 51 20.36 11.71 -28.38
N LEU A 52 19.94 11.16 -29.52
CA LEU A 52 18.66 10.45 -29.63
C LEU A 52 18.59 9.25 -28.68
N ILE A 53 19.63 8.43 -28.64
CA ILE A 53 19.73 7.27 -27.72
C ILE A 53 19.71 7.75 -26.27
N ALA A 54 20.43 8.82 -25.92
CA ALA A 54 20.43 9.38 -24.57
C ALA A 54 19.03 9.83 -24.13
N VAL A 55 18.31 10.55 -25.00
CA VAL A 55 16.93 11.00 -24.72
C VAL A 55 15.98 9.82 -24.54
N ILE A 56 16.05 8.82 -25.43
CA ILE A 56 15.23 7.61 -25.34
C ILE A 56 15.53 6.85 -24.03
N GLY A 57 16.82 6.69 -23.71
CA GLY A 57 17.27 6.05 -22.47
C GLY A 57 16.69 6.74 -21.23
N LEU A 58 16.74 8.07 -21.19
CA LEU A 58 16.18 8.85 -20.09
C LEU A 58 14.65 8.67 -19.97
N VAL A 59 13.92 8.65 -21.08
CA VAL A 59 12.48 8.36 -21.08
C VAL A 59 12.18 6.97 -20.50
N PHE A 60 12.96 5.95 -20.87
CA PHE A 60 12.80 4.61 -20.31
C PHE A 60 13.11 4.55 -18.82
N VAL A 61 14.14 5.26 -18.36
CA VAL A 61 14.47 5.37 -16.92
C VAL A 61 13.30 5.98 -16.15
N VAL A 62 12.74 7.10 -16.61
CA VAL A 62 11.59 7.75 -15.96
C VAL A 62 10.38 6.82 -15.92
N GLN A 63 10.04 6.17 -17.04
CA GLN A 63 8.93 5.23 -17.10
C GLN A 63 9.14 4.01 -16.19
N SER A 64 10.38 3.52 -16.08
CA SER A 64 10.72 2.44 -15.17
C SER A 64 10.51 2.87 -13.72
N LEU A 65 11.01 4.05 -13.33
CA LEU A 65 10.83 4.59 -11.98
C LEU A 65 9.35 4.75 -11.61
N ASP A 66 8.52 5.25 -12.54
CA ASP A 66 7.08 5.37 -12.31
C ASP A 66 6.40 4.00 -12.11
N ALA A 67 6.80 3.00 -12.90
CA ALA A 67 6.29 1.64 -12.74
C ALA A 67 6.69 1.03 -11.39
N TRP A 68 7.96 1.21 -11.00
CA TRP A 68 8.46 0.79 -9.68
C TRP A 68 7.70 1.46 -8.54
N LYS A 69 7.42 2.76 -8.65
CA LYS A 69 6.65 3.51 -7.67
C LYS A 69 5.21 2.99 -7.53
N GLU A 70 4.55 2.64 -8.63
CA GLU A 70 3.21 2.07 -8.59
C GLU A 70 3.20 0.64 -8.01
N GLN A 71 4.23 -0.16 -8.32
CA GLN A 71 4.41 -1.48 -7.74
C GLN A 71 4.66 -1.41 -6.23
N ASP A 72 5.49 -0.47 -5.78
CA ASP A 72 5.76 -0.26 -4.36
C ASP A 72 4.49 0.11 -3.58
N LYS A 73 3.68 1.06 -4.09
CA LYS A 73 2.38 1.40 -3.48
C LYS A 73 1.45 0.20 -3.37
N PHE A 74 1.46 -0.67 -4.38
CA PHE A 74 0.66 -1.89 -4.40
C PHE A 74 1.14 -2.89 -3.33
N LEU A 75 2.45 -3.13 -3.25
CA LEU A 75 3.04 -4.03 -2.25
C LEU A 75 2.79 -3.52 -0.83
N ASN A 76 2.94 -2.21 -0.60
CA ASN A 76 2.64 -1.57 0.68
C ASN A 76 1.18 -1.76 1.08
N ALA A 77 0.23 -1.54 0.14
CA ALA A 77 -1.19 -1.75 0.41
C ALA A 77 -1.49 -3.21 0.78
N ARG A 78 -0.89 -4.17 0.06
CA ARG A 78 -1.07 -5.60 0.34
C ARG A 78 -0.49 -6.00 1.69
N ASN A 79 0.70 -5.49 2.03
CA ASN A 79 1.32 -5.78 3.30
C ASN A 79 0.48 -5.25 4.47
N ILE A 80 0.04 -4.00 4.40
CA ILE A 80 -0.85 -3.39 5.41
C ILE A 80 -2.16 -4.17 5.52
N CYS A 81 -2.77 -4.53 4.39
CA CYS A 81 -3.99 -5.34 4.38
C CYS A 81 -3.80 -6.68 5.13
N ASN A 82 -2.69 -7.37 4.87
CA ASN A 82 -2.37 -8.62 5.58
C ASN A 82 -2.15 -8.40 7.08
N GLN A 83 -1.54 -7.28 7.47
CA GLN A 83 -1.34 -6.95 8.89
C GLN A 83 -2.67 -6.62 9.58
N LEU A 84 -3.60 -5.93 8.89
CA LEU A 84 -4.95 -5.67 9.41
C LEU A 84 -5.75 -6.96 9.57
N ILE A 85 -5.64 -7.90 8.63
CA ILE A 85 -6.25 -9.24 8.76
C ILE A 85 -5.71 -9.95 10.00
N LYS A 86 -4.38 -10.01 10.18
CA LYS A 86 -3.79 -10.62 11.38
C LYS A 86 -4.23 -9.93 12.67
N PHE A 87 -4.34 -8.61 12.66
CA PHE A 87 -4.80 -7.86 13.84
C PHE A 87 -6.28 -8.10 14.15
N GLN A 88 -7.12 -8.25 13.11
CA GLN A 88 -8.49 -8.71 13.26
C GLN A 88 -8.52 -10.10 13.91
N ASP A 89 -7.76 -11.06 13.38
CA ASP A 89 -7.71 -12.44 13.87
C ASP A 89 -7.29 -12.48 15.36
N LEU A 90 -6.29 -11.68 15.73
CA LEU A 90 -5.86 -11.54 17.12
C LEU A 90 -6.97 -11.02 18.04
N CYS A 91 -7.78 -10.06 17.58
CA CYS A 91 -8.87 -9.49 18.36
C CYS A 91 -10.10 -10.40 18.45
N GLU A 92 -10.45 -11.07 17.34
CA GLU A 92 -11.66 -11.87 17.20
C GLU A 92 -11.50 -13.29 17.73
N PHE A 93 -10.34 -13.91 17.50
CA PHE A 93 -10.10 -15.31 17.80
C PHE A 93 -9.08 -15.49 18.91
N ASP A 94 -7.84 -15.03 18.74
CA ASP A 94 -6.74 -15.41 19.65
C ASP A 94 -6.96 -14.87 21.08
N LEU A 95 -7.40 -13.62 21.20
CA LEU A 95 -7.75 -13.04 22.50
C LEU A 95 -8.88 -13.78 23.19
N ILE A 96 -9.94 -14.10 22.45
CA ILE A 96 -11.11 -14.79 22.99
C ILE A 96 -10.73 -16.22 23.42
N LEU A 97 -9.96 -16.93 22.61
CA LEU A 97 -9.44 -18.26 22.91
C LEU A 97 -8.58 -18.25 24.18
N LEU A 98 -7.63 -17.31 24.27
CA LEU A 98 -6.73 -17.21 25.42
C LEU A 98 -7.49 -16.90 26.72
N ILE A 99 -8.53 -16.07 26.63
CA ILE A 99 -9.43 -15.81 27.77
C ILE A 99 -10.18 -17.08 28.17
N GLN A 100 -10.68 -17.86 27.21
CA GLN A 100 -11.39 -19.12 27.47
C GLN A 100 -10.48 -20.16 28.12
N GLU A 101 -9.26 -20.32 27.63
CA GLU A 101 -8.26 -21.24 28.19
C GLU A 101 -7.94 -20.89 29.65
N LYS A 102 -7.84 -19.59 29.95
CA LYS A 102 -7.51 -19.10 31.29
C LYS A 102 -8.74 -18.86 32.18
N GLN A 103 -9.95 -19.20 31.74
CA GLN A 103 -11.18 -18.91 32.48
C GLN A 103 -11.21 -19.58 33.86
N ASN A 104 -10.67 -20.79 33.99
CA ASN A 104 -10.60 -21.50 35.27
C ASN A 104 -9.67 -20.78 36.26
N GLU A 105 -8.53 -20.28 35.80
CA GLU A 105 -7.61 -19.48 36.62
C GLU A 105 -8.27 -18.17 37.04
N ILE A 106 -8.95 -17.49 36.12
CA ILE A 106 -9.72 -16.26 36.41
C ILE A 106 -10.76 -16.52 37.50
N ASN A 107 -11.51 -17.63 37.41
CA ASN A 107 -12.56 -17.97 38.38
C ASN A 107 -12.00 -18.32 39.78
N GLN A 108 -10.72 -18.71 39.89
CA GLN A 108 -10.05 -19.03 41.15
C GLN A 108 -9.48 -17.81 41.87
N LEU A 109 -9.35 -16.67 41.19
CA LEU A 109 -8.86 -15.42 41.79
C LEU A 109 -9.85 -14.88 42.82
N ALA A 110 -9.32 -14.39 43.94
CA ALA A 110 -10.10 -14.06 45.13
C ALA A 110 -10.92 -12.79 44.98
N SER A 111 -10.52 -11.87 44.10
CA SER A 111 -11.19 -10.59 43.89
C SER A 111 -11.44 -10.27 42.42
N LEU A 112 -12.51 -9.51 42.15
CA LEU A 112 -12.79 -8.94 40.83
C LEU A 112 -11.64 -8.06 40.32
N GLU A 113 -10.90 -7.43 41.22
CA GLU A 113 -9.77 -6.57 40.84
C GLU A 113 -8.57 -7.38 40.34
N GLU A 114 -8.28 -8.52 40.97
CA GLU A 114 -7.30 -9.49 40.47
C GLU A 114 -7.72 -10.08 39.12
N GLN A 115 -8.99 -10.44 38.96
CA GLN A 115 -9.54 -10.93 37.68
C GLN A 115 -9.40 -9.89 36.57
N ARG A 116 -9.72 -8.63 36.87
CA ARG A 116 -9.56 -7.51 35.92
C ARG A 116 -8.10 -7.33 35.53
N LYS A 117 -7.19 -7.35 36.50
CA LYS A 117 -5.74 -7.20 36.25
C LYS A 117 -5.22 -8.35 35.38
N PHE A 118 -5.65 -9.58 35.67
CA PHE A 118 -5.29 -10.76 34.90
C PHE A 118 -5.78 -10.65 33.45
N LEU A 119 -7.05 -10.31 33.24
CA LEU A 119 -7.62 -10.10 31.90
C LEU A 119 -6.91 -8.99 31.13
N LYS A 120 -6.56 -7.87 31.79
CA LYS A 120 -5.78 -6.80 31.17
C LYS A 120 -4.39 -7.31 30.75
N ASN A 121 -3.74 -8.14 31.57
CA ASN A 121 -2.45 -8.75 31.22
C ASN A 121 -2.54 -9.62 29.97
N THR A 122 -3.64 -10.33 29.73
CA THR A 122 -3.87 -11.11 28.51
C THR A 122 -3.75 -10.27 27.23
N PHE A 123 -4.18 -9.00 27.25
CA PHE A 123 -4.03 -8.10 26.09
C PHE A 123 -2.57 -7.74 25.83
N PHE A 124 -1.76 -7.63 26.89
CA PHE A 124 -0.33 -7.34 26.80
C PHE A 124 0.46 -8.58 26.40
N GLU A 125 0.07 -9.78 26.84
CA GLU A 125 0.67 -11.04 26.41
C GLU A 125 0.56 -11.24 24.89
N LEU A 126 -0.58 -10.88 24.30
CA LEU A 126 -0.79 -10.89 22.85
C LEU A 126 -0.17 -9.70 22.13
N GLY A 127 0.42 -8.74 22.85
CA GLY A 127 1.03 -7.55 22.26
C GLY A 127 0.05 -6.64 21.51
N LEU A 128 -1.25 -6.72 21.78
CA LEU A 128 -2.30 -6.06 20.99
C LEU A 128 -2.08 -4.54 20.85
N PHE A 129 -1.70 -3.89 21.95
CA PHE A 129 -1.44 -2.44 21.96
C PHE A 129 -0.17 -2.06 21.19
N GLN A 130 0.87 -2.89 21.25
CA GLN A 130 2.09 -2.68 20.47
C GLN A 130 1.78 -2.81 18.97
N ILE A 131 1.11 -3.89 18.58
CA ILE A 131 0.71 -4.13 17.18
C ILE A 131 -0.17 -2.99 16.65
N ASN A 132 -1.12 -2.50 17.47
CA ASN A 132 -1.97 -1.37 17.12
C ASN A 132 -1.15 -0.08 16.86
N GLN A 133 -0.16 0.21 17.71
CA GLN A 133 0.73 1.36 17.50
C GLN A 133 1.58 1.22 16.25
N GLU A 134 2.19 0.06 16.02
CA GLU A 134 3.00 -0.22 14.83
C GLU A 134 2.16 -0.09 13.54
N LEU A 135 0.90 -0.53 13.57
CA LEU A 135 -0.04 -0.39 12.46
C LEU A 135 -0.39 1.09 12.17
N ASP A 136 -0.65 1.89 13.21
CA ASP A 136 -0.91 3.33 13.06
C ASP A 136 0.29 4.04 12.40
N GLU A 137 1.49 3.79 12.92
CA GLU A 137 2.72 4.37 12.38
C GLU A 137 2.94 4.00 10.91
N ARG A 138 2.78 2.72 10.58
CA ARG A 138 2.89 2.24 9.19
C ARG A 138 1.85 2.88 8.29
N LEU A 139 0.59 2.99 8.73
CA LEU A 139 -0.47 3.64 7.94
C LEU A 139 -0.20 5.12 7.71
N ARG A 140 0.32 5.84 8.71
CA ARG A 140 0.69 7.26 8.58
C ARG A 140 1.82 7.44 7.57
N GLN A 141 2.90 6.67 7.71
CA GLN A 141 4.13 6.82 6.91
C GLN A 141 4.01 6.25 5.50
N SER A 142 3.22 5.19 5.31
CA SER A 142 3.19 4.48 4.04
C SER A 142 2.46 5.28 2.95
N ASN A 143 3.04 5.26 1.76
CA ASN A 143 2.36 5.63 0.53
C ASN A 143 1.80 4.35 -0.10
N CYS A 144 0.50 4.12 0.04
CA CYS A 144 -0.16 2.90 -0.40
C CYS A 144 -1.46 3.21 -1.16
N LEU A 145 -1.87 2.25 -1.99
CA LEU A 145 -3.21 2.26 -2.59
C LEU A 145 -4.28 2.05 -1.52
N TYR A 146 -5.45 2.66 -1.73
CA TYR A 146 -6.62 2.53 -0.84
C TYR A 146 -6.34 2.97 0.61
N LYS A 147 -5.44 3.94 0.81
CA LYS A 147 -5.03 4.44 2.12
C LYS A 147 -6.20 4.91 2.98
N SER A 148 -7.21 5.54 2.38
CA SER A 148 -8.40 6.00 3.11
C SER A 148 -9.20 4.82 3.65
N GLU A 149 -9.47 3.83 2.82
CA GLU A 149 -10.24 2.65 3.21
C GLU A 149 -9.49 1.79 4.24
N LEU A 150 -8.17 1.63 4.08
CA LEU A 150 -7.32 0.94 5.07
C LEU A 150 -7.30 1.69 6.41
N ASN A 151 -7.25 3.01 6.40
CA ASN A 151 -7.34 3.83 7.61
C ASN A 151 -8.70 3.70 8.31
N GLU A 152 -9.79 3.64 7.56
CA GLU A 152 -11.12 3.42 8.13
C GLU A 152 -11.21 2.05 8.81
N ILE A 153 -10.71 1.00 8.15
CA ILE A 153 -10.65 -0.35 8.73
C ILE A 153 -9.85 -0.35 10.03
N TYR A 154 -8.65 0.25 10.01
CA TYR A 154 -7.81 0.37 11.20
C TYR A 154 -8.53 1.10 12.34
N LYS A 155 -9.23 2.21 12.06
CA LYS A 155 -9.98 2.94 13.07
C LYS A 155 -11.04 2.07 13.74
N VAL A 156 -11.77 1.27 12.96
CA VAL A 156 -12.78 0.35 13.49
C VAL A 156 -12.13 -0.74 14.35
N LEU A 157 -11.02 -1.35 13.89
CA LEU A 157 -10.30 -2.35 14.69
C LEU A 157 -9.74 -1.79 16.00
N ASN A 158 -9.15 -0.59 15.97
CA ASN A 158 -8.70 0.09 17.16
C ASN A 158 -9.87 0.43 18.10
N GLN A 159 -11.05 0.79 17.57
CA GLN A 159 -12.25 0.95 18.37
C GLN A 159 -12.68 -0.37 19.02
N CYS A 160 -12.66 -1.50 18.30
CA CYS A 160 -12.95 -2.82 18.85
C CYS A 160 -12.01 -3.16 20.03
N LEU A 161 -10.70 -2.98 19.85
CA LEU A 161 -9.71 -3.20 20.89
C LEU A 161 -10.01 -2.38 22.14
N ASN A 162 -10.22 -1.07 21.98
CA ASN A 162 -10.51 -0.17 23.10
C ASN A 162 -11.85 -0.49 23.77
N LYS A 163 -12.88 -0.87 22.99
CA LYS A 163 -14.19 -1.27 23.50
C LYS A 163 -14.08 -2.52 24.37
N MET A 164 -13.33 -3.53 23.92
CA MET A 164 -13.07 -4.73 24.72
C MET A 164 -12.32 -4.41 26.02
N PHE A 165 -11.27 -3.60 25.94
CA PHE A 165 -10.49 -3.22 27.11
C PHE A 165 -11.32 -2.41 28.12
N THR A 166 -12.10 -1.44 27.64
CA THR A 166 -12.99 -0.59 28.45
C THR A 166 -14.11 -1.41 29.09
N ASN A 167 -14.62 -2.41 28.38
CA ASN A 167 -15.61 -3.35 28.90
C ASN A 167 -15.07 -4.14 30.10
N ILE A 168 -13.83 -4.62 30.03
CA ILE A 168 -13.17 -5.29 31.16
C ILE A 168 -12.96 -4.32 32.33
N GLU A 169 -12.58 -3.08 32.04
CA GLU A 169 -12.35 -2.04 33.05
C GLU A 169 -13.62 -1.68 33.82
N ASN A 170 -14.74 -1.55 33.10
CA ASN A 170 -16.01 -1.10 33.66
C ASN A 170 -16.88 -2.24 34.22
N GLU A 171 -16.50 -3.50 34.04
CA GLU A 171 -17.23 -4.64 34.61
C GLU A 171 -17.11 -4.62 36.15
N LYS A 172 -18.27 -4.71 36.81
CA LYS A 172 -18.42 -4.55 38.27
C LYS A 172 -19.06 -5.76 38.94
N ARG A 173 -19.65 -6.68 38.17
CA ARG A 173 -20.45 -7.79 38.69
C ARG A 173 -19.66 -9.09 38.67
N SER A 174 -19.21 -9.50 37.49
CA SER A 174 -18.58 -10.81 37.29
C SER A 174 -17.87 -10.87 35.95
N PHE A 175 -16.76 -11.62 35.89
CA PHE A 175 -16.08 -12.01 34.65
C PHE A 175 -16.47 -13.42 34.17
N HIS A 176 -17.57 -13.97 34.69
CA HIS A 176 -18.09 -15.24 34.19
C HIS A 176 -18.62 -15.05 32.76
N ASN A 177 -18.14 -15.89 31.83
CA ASN A 177 -18.45 -15.81 30.39
C ASN A 177 -18.06 -14.46 29.75
N ILE A 178 -16.96 -13.86 30.21
CA ILE A 178 -16.45 -12.59 29.67
C ILE A 178 -16.11 -12.70 28.19
N ASP A 179 -15.63 -13.85 27.73
CA ASP A 179 -15.37 -14.19 26.33
C ASP A 179 -16.60 -13.92 25.43
N SER A 180 -17.77 -14.42 25.85
CA SER A 180 -19.03 -14.29 25.12
C SER A 180 -19.53 -12.84 25.11
N PHE A 181 -19.27 -12.09 26.18
CA PHE A 181 -19.58 -10.67 26.26
C PHE A 181 -18.69 -9.84 25.32
N LEU A 182 -17.38 -10.07 25.32
CA LEU A 182 -16.42 -9.38 24.46
C LEU A 182 -16.69 -9.66 22.98
N ASN A 183 -16.88 -10.94 22.62
CA ASN A 183 -17.21 -11.33 21.25
C ASN A 183 -18.50 -10.63 20.77
N ARG A 184 -19.55 -10.61 21.60
CA ARG A 184 -20.80 -9.89 21.27
C ARG A 184 -20.57 -8.38 21.11
N ALA A 185 -19.68 -7.79 21.89
CA ALA A 185 -19.42 -6.36 21.84
C ALA A 185 -18.76 -5.92 20.52
N ILE A 186 -17.96 -6.77 19.88
CA ILE A 186 -17.21 -6.42 18.65
C ILE A 186 -17.76 -7.07 17.37
N ARG A 187 -18.70 -8.03 17.48
CA ARG A 187 -19.16 -8.87 16.37
C ARG A 187 -19.55 -8.10 15.10
N ASP A 188 -20.39 -7.08 15.24
CA ASP A 188 -20.91 -6.34 14.09
C ASP A 188 -19.81 -5.49 13.44
N ASP A 189 -18.97 -4.86 14.27
CA ASP A 189 -17.83 -4.04 13.85
C ASP A 189 -16.79 -4.91 13.09
N ILE A 190 -16.50 -6.10 13.60
CA ILE A 190 -15.59 -7.07 12.96
C ILE A 190 -16.17 -7.60 11.65
N LYS A 191 -17.47 -7.88 11.59
CA LYS A 191 -18.14 -8.29 10.35
C LYS A 191 -18.05 -7.21 9.27
N GLU A 192 -18.19 -5.94 9.65
CA GLU A 192 -17.98 -4.81 8.74
C GLU A 192 -16.52 -4.77 8.24
N VAL A 193 -15.55 -4.88 9.15
CA VAL A 193 -14.12 -4.91 8.83
C VAL A 193 -13.79 -6.02 7.83
N ASN A 194 -14.27 -7.25 8.07
CA ASN A 194 -14.03 -8.40 7.21
C ASN A 194 -14.56 -8.15 5.78
N ASN A 195 -15.78 -7.61 5.66
CA ASN A 195 -16.35 -7.25 4.37
C ASN A 195 -15.51 -6.21 3.61
N LYS A 196 -15.03 -5.17 4.31
CA LYS A 196 -14.18 -4.14 3.71
C LYS A 196 -12.81 -4.69 3.30
N LEU A 197 -12.17 -5.51 4.14
CA LEU A 197 -10.90 -6.16 3.83
C LEU A 197 -11.02 -7.10 2.62
N MET A 198 -12.12 -7.85 2.51
CA MET A 198 -12.38 -8.70 1.35
C MET A 198 -12.53 -7.88 0.07
N GLN A 199 -13.25 -6.76 0.11
CA GLN A 199 -13.38 -5.85 -1.05
C GLN A 199 -12.03 -5.27 -1.49
N ILE A 200 -11.20 -4.82 -0.54
CA ILE A 200 -9.85 -4.31 -0.85
C ILE A 200 -8.99 -5.41 -1.45
N THR A 201 -9.02 -6.62 -0.88
CA THR A 201 -8.26 -7.77 -1.37
C THR A 201 -8.65 -8.12 -2.81
N GLN A 202 -9.95 -8.11 -3.11
CA GLN A 202 -10.45 -8.30 -4.48
C GLN A 202 -9.98 -7.20 -5.43
N LYS A 203 -10.03 -5.93 -5.01
CA LYS A 203 -9.54 -4.79 -5.80
C LYS A 203 -8.04 -4.90 -6.07
N LEU A 204 -7.25 -5.35 -5.09
CA LEU A 204 -5.81 -5.58 -5.23
C LEU A 204 -5.53 -6.73 -6.21
N ASN A 205 -6.24 -7.86 -6.08
CA ASN A 205 -6.06 -9.00 -6.98
C ASN A 205 -6.43 -8.68 -8.43
N LYS A 206 -7.46 -7.85 -8.65
CA LYS A 206 -7.81 -7.35 -10.00
C LYS A 206 -6.74 -6.48 -10.64
N LYS A 207 -5.82 -5.88 -9.86
CA LYS A 207 -4.74 -5.04 -10.40
C LYS A 207 -3.49 -5.86 -10.79
N ILE A 208 -3.43 -7.12 -10.36
CA ILE A 208 -2.37 -8.07 -10.74
C ILE A 208 -2.65 -8.68 -12.13
N ASN A 209 -3.93 -8.88 -12.46
CA ASN A 209 -4.41 -9.46 -13.73
C ASN A 209 -4.66 -8.39 -14.79
#